data_AF-A0A661L4K4-F1
#
_entry.id   AF-A0A661L4K4-F1
#
_cell.length_a   1.000
_cell.length_b   1.000
_cell.length_c   1.000
_cell.angle_alpha   90.00
_cell.angle_beta   90.00
_cell.angle_gamma   90.00
#
_symmetry.space_group_name_H-M   'P 1'
#
loop_
_entity.id
_entity.type
_entity.pdbx_description
1 polymer ?
#
loop_
_entity_poly.entity_id
_entity_poly.type
_entity_poly.pdbx_seq_one_letter_code
_entity_poly.pdbx_strand_id
1 'polypeptide(L)' 'MPANLPPQYFEAEKRFREAKTPQEKVEALEEMLMIMPKHKGT' A
#
# COMPACT_ATOMS: atom_id res chain seq x y z
N MET A 1 12.97 9.06 5.94
CA MET A 1 13.53 9.12 4.57
C MET A 1 12.39 8.92 3.58
N PRO A 2 12.40 9.54 2.39
CA PRO A 2 11.44 9.16 1.36
C PRO A 2 11.66 7.68 1.01
N ALA A 3 10.64 6.85 1.19
CA ALA A 3 10.68 5.48 0.72
C ALA A 3 10.55 5.49 -0.80
N ASN A 4 11.51 4.91 -1.51
CA ASN A 4 11.37 4.67 -2.94
C ASN A 4 10.42 3.49 -3.14
N LEU A 5 9.12 3.77 -3.17
CA LEU A 5 8.08 2.76 -3.30
C LEU A 5 7.95 2.33 -4.76
N PRO A 6 7.77 1.03 -5.03
CA PRO A 6 7.67 0.54 -6.39
C PRO A 6 6.31 0.91 -7.02
N PRO A 7 6.16 0.90 -8.36
CA PRO A 7 4.93 1.30 -9.05
C PRO A 7 3.65 0.64 -8.51
N GLN A 8 3.73 -0.63 -8.11
CA GLN A 8 2.60 -1.41 -7.58
C GLN A 8 2.01 -0.78 -6.31
N TYR A 9 2.82 -0.09 -5.51
CA TYR A 9 2.32 0.60 -4.32
C TYR A 9 1.32 1.70 -4.70
N PHE A 10 1.61 2.47 -5.74
CA PHE A 10 0.75 3.56 -6.17
C PHE A 10 -0.56 3.07 -6.79
N GLU A 11 -0.53 1.90 -7.43
CA GLU A 11 -1.76 1.23 -7.90
C GLU A 11 -2.64 0.76 -6.75
N ALA A 12 -2.04 0.15 -5.70
CA ALA A 12 -2.75 -0.22 -4.49
C ALA A 12 -3.28 1.01 -3.72
N GLU A 13 -2.50 2.09 -3.65
CA GLU A 13 -2.92 3.36 -3.05
C GLU A 13 -4.10 3.98 -3.80
N LYS A 14 -4.10 3.93 -5.14
CA LYS A 14 -5.22 4.39 -5.96
C LYS A 14 -6.49 3.59 -5.62
N ARG A 15 -6.40 2.26 -5.54
CA ARG A 15 -7.52 1.39 -5.13
C ARG A 15 -8.02 1.73 -3.73
N PHE A 16 -7.12 1.96 -2.78
CA PHE A 16 -7.47 2.39 -1.42
C PHE A 16 -8.25 3.72 -1.40
N ARG A 17 -7.85 4.68 -2.24
CA ARG A 17 -8.51 6.00 -2.34
C ARG A 17 -9.87 5.93 -3.03
N GLU A 18 -10.04 5.02 -3.98
CA GLU A 18 -11.28 4.83 -4.75
C GLU A 18 -12.30 3.89 -4.07
N ALA A 19 -11.84 3.08 -3.10
CA ALA A 19 -12.67 2.15 -2.34
C ALA A 19 -13.84 2.82 -1.62
N LYS A 20 -15.03 2.21 -1.76
CA LYS A 20 -16.30 2.73 -1.19
C LYS A 20 -16.69 2.01 0.09
N THR A 21 -16.13 0.83 0.31
CA THR A 21 -16.43 0.01 1.49
C THR A 21 -15.20 -0.11 2.40
N PRO A 22 -15.40 -0.33 3.72
CA PRO A 22 -14.30 -0.64 4.63
C PRO A 22 -13.50 -1.87 4.20
N GLN A 23 -14.16 -2.89 3.65
CA GLN A 23 -13.54 -4.14 3.20
C GLN A 23 -12.55 -3.89 2.06
N GLU A 24 -12.97 -3.18 1.02
CA GLU A 24 -12.09 -2.78 -0.10
C GLU A 24 -10.88 -1.96 0.38
N LYS A 25 -11.08 -1.10 1.40
CA LYS A 25 -9.98 -0.33 2.01
C LYS A 25 -9.00 -1.24 2.74
N VAL A 26 -9.47 -2.23 3.47
CA VAL A 26 -8.59 -3.18 4.18
C VAL A 26 -7.77 -3.98 3.18
N GLU A 27 -8.39 -4.52 2.14
CA GLU A 27 -7.69 -5.29 1.10
C GLU A 27 -6.60 -4.47 0.41
N ALA A 28 -6.91 -3.25 -0.02
CA ALA A 28 -5.93 -2.37 -0.65
C ALA A 28 -4.80 -1.96 0.32
N LEU A 29 -5.12 -1.76 1.60
CA LEU A 29 -4.12 -1.44 2.62
C LEU A 29 -3.18 -2.62 2.88
N GLU A 30 -3.70 -3.86 2.96
CA GLU A 30 -2.89 -5.06 3.12
C GLU A 30 -1.91 -5.25 1.95
N GLU A 31 -2.35 -5.00 0.72
CA GLU A 31 -1.47 -5.00 -0.45
C GLU A 31 -0.37 -3.94 -0.34
N MET A 32 -0.70 -2.70 0.06
CA MET A 32 0.29 -1.64 0.28
C MET A 32 1.33 -2.07 1.33
N LEU A 33 0.91 -2.70 2.43
CA LEU A 33 1.79 -3.22 3.48
C LEU A 33 2.70 -4.35 2.99
N MET A 34 2.20 -5.23 2.11
CA MET A 34 3.00 -6.30 1.50
C MET A 34 4.09 -5.76 0.55
N ILE A 35 3.79 -4.67 -0.15
CA ILE A 35 4.69 -4.03 -1.11
C ILE A 35 5.77 -3.21 -0.40
N MET A 36 5.43 -2.57 0.72
CA MET A 36 6.39 -1.75 1.44
C MET A 36 7.65 -2.55 1.78
N PRO A 37 8.84 -1.99 1.50
CA PRO A 37 10.08 -2.66 1.84
C PRO A 37 10.14 -2.86 3.35
N LYS A 38 10.15 -4.11 3.79
CA LYS A 38 10.40 -4.48 5.19
C LYS A 38 11.83 -4.06 5.51
N HIS A 39 11.99 -2.83 6.00
CA HIS A 39 13.25 -2.41 6.59
C HIS A 39 13.40 -3.24 7.88
N LYS A 40 14.13 -4.35 7.80
CA LYS A 40 14.74 -4.91 9.00
C LYS A 40 15.73 -3.85 9.46
N GLY A 41 15.43 -3.22 10.58
CA GLY A 41 16.11 -2.01 11.06
C GLY A 41 17.64 -2.09 10.95
N THR A 42 18.20 -0.97 10.54
CA THR A 42 19.32 -0.36 11.26
C THR A 42 18.80 0.25 12.55
#